data_AF-A0A656GJ88-F1
#
_entry.id   AF-A0A656GJ88-F1
#
_cell.length_a   1.000
_cell.length_b   1.000
_cell.length_c   1.000
_cell.angle_alpha   90.00
_cell.angle_beta   90.00
_cell.angle_gamma   90.00
#
_symmetry.space_group_name_H-M   'P 1'
#
loop_
_entity.id
_entity.type
_entity.pdbx_description
1 polymer ?
#
loop_
_entity_poly.entity_id
_entity_poly.type
_entity_poly.pdbx_seq_one_letter_code
_entity_poly.pdbx_strand_id
1 'polypeptide(L)' 'MLVEKEAAIAKHQTGHNSGVIHAGVYYEPGSLKAVLCKRGAELTKAFCTEHKIPFEVCGKCLLHLILGSLPCS' A
#
# COMPACT_ATOMS: atom_id res chain seq x y z
N MET A 1 10.27 -0.17 25.84
CA MET A 1 11.58 -0.62 25.31
C MET A 1 11.32 -1.37 24.02
N LEU A 2 12.03 -1.04 22.94
CA LEU A 2 11.96 -1.72 21.64
C LEU A 2 13.25 -2.51 21.45
N VAL A 3 13.17 -3.75 20.99
CA VAL A 3 14.33 -4.64 20.75
C VAL A 3 14.29 -5.09 19.29
N GLU A 4 15.40 -4.92 18.57
CA GLU A 4 15.58 -5.31 17.17
C GLU A 4 16.79 -6.24 17.07
N LYS A 5 16.67 -7.29 16.25
CA LYS A 5 17.73 -8.26 16.01
C LYS A 5 18.84 -7.64 15.15
N GLU A 6 18.45 -6.82 14.18
CA GLU A 6 19.35 -6.22 13.21
C GLU A 6 20.01 -4.92 13.73
N ALA A 7 21.16 -4.57 13.17
CA ALA A 7 21.91 -3.37 13.57
C ALA A 7 21.21 -2.04 13.19
N ALA A 8 20.13 -2.09 12.40
CA ALA A 8 19.36 -0.93 11.99
C ALA A 8 17.89 -1.33 11.75
N ILE A 9 16.99 -0.34 11.83
CA ILE A 9 15.57 -0.55 11.56
C ILE A 9 15.32 -0.91 10.09
N ALA A 10 14.19 -1.61 9.86
CA ALA A 10 13.68 -1.95 8.53
C ALA A 10 14.62 -2.81 7.65
N LYS A 11 15.59 -3.54 8.22
CA LYS A 11 16.49 -4.44 7.47
C LYS A 11 15.80 -5.69 6.86
N HIS A 12 14.58 -6.01 7.28
CA HIS A 12 13.78 -7.12 6.76
C HIS A 12 12.66 -6.63 5.82
N GLN A 13 11.43 -7.16 5.97
CA GLN A 13 10.32 -6.95 5.03
C GLN A 13 9.92 -5.47 4.85
N THR A 14 9.98 -4.66 5.92
CA THR A 14 9.61 -3.24 5.85
C THR A 14 10.52 -2.41 4.93
N GLY A 15 11.80 -2.76 4.81
CA GLY A 15 12.73 -2.12 3.87
C GLY A 15 12.79 -2.80 2.49
N HIS A 16 12.26 -4.02 2.36
CA HIS A 16 12.28 -4.81 1.13
C HIS A 16 10.87 -5.10 0.61
N ASN A 17 10.11 -4.05 0.30
CA ASN A 17 8.81 -4.14 -0.36
C ASN A 17 8.70 -3.07 -1.46
N SER A 18 7.61 -3.09 -2.22
CA SER A 18 7.40 -2.19 -3.34
C SER A 18 7.10 -0.73 -2.95
N GLY A 19 6.91 -0.43 -1.66
CA GLY A 19 6.51 0.89 -1.17
C GLY A 19 5.07 1.27 -1.53
N VAL A 20 4.27 0.33 -2.04
CA VAL A 20 2.91 0.61 -2.53
C VAL A 20 1.91 0.69 -1.37
N ILE A 21 1.21 1.82 -1.28
CA ILE A 21 0.00 1.93 -0.47
C ILE A 21 -1.14 1.26 -1.25
N HIS A 22 -1.49 0.04 -0.88
CA HIS A 22 -2.47 -0.76 -1.62
C HIS A 22 -3.89 -0.19 -1.51
N ALA A 23 -4.62 -0.18 -2.63
CA ALA A 23 -6.03 0.22 -2.69
C ALA A 23 -7.02 -0.92 -2.33
N GLY A 24 -6.53 -2.14 -2.08
CA GLY A 24 -7.36 -3.27 -1.64
C GLY A 24 -8.20 -3.98 -2.71
N VAL A 25 -7.95 -3.72 -4.01
CA VAL A 25 -8.77 -4.18 -5.16
C VAL A 25 -8.94 -5.72 -5.26
N TYR A 26 -8.06 -6.50 -4.64
CA TYR A 26 -8.03 -7.97 -4.76
C TYR A 26 -8.41 -8.72 -3.49
N TYR A 27 -8.83 -8.02 -2.43
CA TYR A 27 -9.13 -8.68 -1.16
C TYR A 27 -10.59 -9.07 -1.10
N GLU A 28 -10.84 -10.25 -0.54
CA GLU A 28 -12.20 -10.74 -0.29
C GLU A 28 -12.99 -9.69 0.51
N PRO A 29 -14.18 -9.27 0.05
CA PRO A 29 -15.01 -8.31 0.76
C PRO A 29 -15.29 -8.75 2.20
N GLY A 30 -15.19 -7.82 3.14
CA GLY A 30 -15.40 -8.10 4.57
C GLY A 30 -14.23 -8.80 5.27
N SER A 31 -13.21 -9.27 4.55
CA SER A 31 -12.00 -9.83 5.19
C SER A 31 -11.25 -8.76 5.99
N LEU A 32 -10.53 -9.19 7.03
CA LEU A 32 -9.66 -8.29 7.81
C LEU A 32 -8.64 -7.59 6.91
N LYS A 33 -8.13 -8.27 5.87
CA LYS A 33 -7.20 -7.67 4.90
C LYS A 33 -7.86 -6.52 4.12
N ALA A 34 -9.09 -6.70 3.65
CA ALA A 34 -9.82 -5.64 2.95
C ALA A 34 -10.06 -4.42 3.86
N VAL A 35 -10.55 -4.66 5.08
CA VAL A 35 -10.87 -3.61 6.06
C VAL A 35 -9.61 -2.85 6.49
N LEU A 36 -8.56 -3.57 6.89
CA LEU A 36 -7.31 -2.98 7.36
C LEU A 36 -6.53 -2.29 6.24
N CYS A 37 -6.58 -2.82 5.00
CA CYS A 37 -5.94 -2.18 3.85
C CYS A 37 -6.56 -0.81 3.56
N LYS A 38 -7.90 -0.73 3.49
CA LYS A 38 -8.58 0.54 3.22
C LYS A 38 -8.30 1.58 4.31
N ARG A 39 -8.52 1.19 5.58
CA ARG A 39 -8.25 2.07 6.72
C ARG A 39 -6.78 2.47 6.81
N GLY A 40 -5.88 1.51 6.60
CA GLY A 40 -4.43 1.74 6.62
C GLY A 40 -3.99 2.72 5.52
N ALA A 41 -4.53 2.58 4.31
CA ALA A 41 -4.20 3.49 3.21
C ALA A 41 -4.59 4.95 3.50
N GLU A 42 -5.75 5.17 4.12
CA GLU A 42 -6.20 6.50 4.54
C GLU A 42 -5.27 7.09 5.61
N LEU A 43 -4.97 6.31 6.66
CA LEU A 43 -4.10 6.74 7.75
C LEU A 43 -2.66 7.00 7.30
N THR A 44 -2.10 6.15 6.44
CA THR A 44 -0.73 6.32 5.93
C THR A 44 -0.60 7.59 5.11
N LYS A 45 -1.58 7.91 4.24
CA LYS A 45 -1.55 9.16 3.47
C LYS A 45 -1.64 10.39 4.37
N ALA A 46 -2.51 10.35 5.39
CA ALA A 46 -2.62 11.42 6.37
C ALA A 46 -1.30 11.63 7.12
N PHE A 47 -0.69 10.54 7.61
CA PHE A 47 0.61 10.56 8.28
C PHE A 47 1.71 11.13 7.38
N CYS A 48 1.81 10.66 6.13
CA CYS A 48 2.82 11.18 5.20
C CYS A 48 2.61 12.67 4.92
N THR A 49 1.36 13.13 4.82
CA THR A 49 1.04 14.55 4.63
C THR A 49 1.46 15.39 5.85
N GLU A 50 1.09 14.95 7.05
CA GLU A 50 1.41 15.63 8.32
C GLU A 50 2.93 15.75 8.53
N HIS A 51 3.66 14.68 8.26
CA HIS A 51 5.11 14.62 8.47
C HIS A 51 5.94 15.03 7.25
N LYS A 52 5.30 15.51 6.17
CA LYS A 52 5.95 15.90 4.91
C LYS A 52 6.83 14.79 4.32
N ILE A 53 6.38 13.54 4.45
CA ILE A 53 7.01 12.38 3.85
C ILE A 53 6.54 12.31 2.38
N PRO A 54 7.46 12.30 1.40
CA PRO A 54 7.09 12.21 -0.01
C PRO A 54 6.30 10.92 -0.31
N PHE A 55 5.16 11.07 -0.98
CA PHE A 55 4.41 9.97 -1.56
C PHE A 55 3.67 10.46 -2.80
N GLU A 56 3.36 9.54 -3.71
CA GLU A 56 2.61 9.85 -4.93
C GLU A 56 1.32 9.03 -5.00
N VAL A 57 0.23 9.68 -5.40
CA VAL A 57 -1.04 8.99 -5.69
C VAL A 57 -1.07 8.67 -7.18
N CYS A 58 -0.28 7.67 -7.56
CA CYS A 58 -0.30 7.10 -8.90
C CYS A 58 -1.43 6.06 -8.95
N GLY A 59 -2.49 6.31 -9.72
CA GLY A 59 -3.60 5.38 -9.89
C GLY A 59 -3.12 3.99 -10.33
N LYS A 60 -3.89 2.95 -10.00
CA LYS A 60 -3.54 1.57 -10.37
C LYS A 60 -4.30 1.15 -11.62
N CYS A 61 -3.59 1.00 -12.74
CA CYS A 61 -4.15 0.37 -13.93
C CYS A 61 -4.04 -1.16 -13.83
N LEU A 62 -5.15 -1.87 -14.06
CA LEU A 62 -5.18 -3.33 -14.16
C LEU A 62 -5.45 -3.71 -15.61
N LEU A 63 -4.49 -4.36 -16.24
CA LEU A 63 -4.63 -4.85 -17.61
C LEU A 63 -5.09 -6.31 -17.59
N HIS A 64 -6.17 -6.62 -18.30
CA HIS A 64 -6.56 -7.99 -18.63
C HIS A 64 -6.05 -8.32 -20.02
N LEU A 65 -5.36 -9.45 -20.16
CA LEU A 65 -4.88 -9.95 -21.45
C LEU A 65 -6.01 -10.69 -22.19
N ILE A 66 -7.10 -9.99 -22.49
CA ILE A 66 -8.19 -10.46 -23.36
C ILE A 66 -8.49 -9.32 -24.33
N LEU A 67 -8.64 -9.61 -25.63
CA LEU A 67 -8.87 -8.63 -26.70
C LEU A 67 -10.09 -7.72 -26.39
N GLY A 68 -9.86 -6.56 -25.76
CA GLY A 68 -10.91 -5.59 -25.41
C GLY A 68 -10.40 -4.51 -24.45
N SER A 69 -10.10 -3.33 -24.99
CA SER A 69 -9.65 -2.16 -24.24
C SER A 69 -10.77 -1.56 -23.37
N LEU A 70 -10.54 -1.44 -22.06
CA LEU A 70 -11.37 -0.60 -21.16
C LEU A 70 -10.59 0.65 -20.74
N PRO A 71 -11.26 1.81 -20.59
CA PRO A 71 -10.60 3.05 -20.21
C PRO A 71 -10.16 3.03 -18.73
N CYS A 72 -8.98 3.58 -18.47
CA CYS A 72 -8.41 3.75 -17.14
C CYS A 72 -9.13 4.90 -16.41
N SER A 73 -9.61 4.65 -15.18
CA SER A 73 -10.20 5.65 -14.25
C SER A 73 -9.20 6.10 -13.20
#